data_AF-A0AAE9JK83-F1
#
_entry.id   AF-A0AAE9JK83-F1
#
_cell.length_a   1.000
_cell.length_b   1.000
_cell.length_c   1.000
_cell.angle_alpha   90.00
_cell.angle_beta   90.00
_cell.angle_gamma   90.00
#
_symmetry.space_group_name_H-M   'P 1'
#
loop_
_entity.id
_entity.type
_entity.pdbx_description
1 polymer ?
#
loop_
_entity_poly.entity_id
_entity_poly.type
_entity_poly.pdbx_seq_one_letter_code
_entity_poly.pdbx_strand_id
1 'polypeptide(L)'
;MNPTLTIALSLLSLSHADLLFPFSLSDDVISYQALLEAPSSNNSFCQDIQLNYCQYQFGQTFGLDDSVSYKNGTMIYNAVNALLNSNVTEFRKICKARSNFHACLGSTYYTCLNLHNRVSDTTFENAFDYVRTFRGLEWLCGGGYKDVIHEFDCIKTGTFSGVYQSCINTFNQTVFPDSSFCGSVQTAGNCLHDAYAEVCGLDNGGHFACENFRFNFDNACKQMRCQLN
;
A
#
# COMPACT_ATOMS: atom_id res chain seq x y z
N MET A 1 -22.34 23.35 24.87
CA MET A 1 -21.82 22.07 25.38
C MET A 1 -21.96 21.06 24.24
N ASN A 2 -20.89 20.85 23.48
CA ASN A 2 -20.88 19.95 22.33
C ASN A 2 -20.66 18.51 22.82
N PRO A 3 -21.42 17.52 22.32
CA PRO A 3 -21.12 16.13 22.59
C PRO A 3 -19.95 15.71 21.71
N THR A 4 -18.81 15.43 22.32
CA THR A 4 -17.70 14.69 21.69
C THR A 4 -18.18 13.29 21.34
N LEU A 5 -18.26 13.00 20.05
CA LEU A 5 -18.48 11.67 19.51
C LEU A 5 -17.17 10.89 19.64
N THR A 6 -17.00 10.17 20.74
CA THR A 6 -15.86 9.27 20.95
C THR A 6 -16.10 8.00 20.12
N ILE A 7 -15.43 7.86 18.97
CA ILE A 7 -15.44 6.61 18.22
C ILE A 7 -14.48 5.66 18.94
N ALA A 8 -15.03 4.68 19.65
CA ALA A 8 -14.26 3.57 20.20
C ALA A 8 -13.87 2.63 19.05
N LEU A 9 -12.58 2.55 18.72
CA LEU A 9 -12.04 1.48 17.86
C LEU A 9 -12.09 0.15 18.65
N SER A 10 -13.21 -0.54 18.60
CA SER A 10 -13.28 -1.96 18.96
C SER A 10 -12.62 -2.76 17.84
N LEU A 11 -11.56 -3.52 18.17
CA LEU A 11 -10.93 -4.53 17.32
C LEU A 11 -11.92 -5.66 17.04
N LEU A 12 -12.83 -5.44 16.10
CA LEU A 12 -13.52 -6.53 15.41
C LEU A 12 -12.55 -7.00 14.32
N SER A 13 -12.14 -8.27 14.39
CA SER A 13 -11.53 -8.97 13.26
C SER A 13 -12.60 -9.18 12.20
N LEU A 14 -13.02 -8.10 11.57
CA LEU A 14 -13.83 -8.15 10.39
C LEU A 14 -12.92 -8.67 9.28
N SER A 15 -13.27 -9.82 8.73
CA SER A 15 -12.76 -10.29 7.45
C SER A 15 -13.14 -9.23 6.41
N HIS A 16 -12.33 -8.20 6.30
CA HIS A 16 -12.50 -7.13 5.35
C HIS A 16 -11.75 -7.50 4.09
N ALA A 17 -12.42 -7.24 2.99
CA ALA A 17 -11.85 -7.38 1.68
C ALA A 17 -11.10 -6.08 1.40
N ASP A 18 -9.85 -6.19 0.96
CA ASP A 18 -8.90 -5.08 1.07
C ASP A 18 -8.42 -4.57 -0.30
N LEU A 19 -8.60 -3.28 -0.55
CA LEU A 19 -8.02 -2.62 -1.73
C LEU A 19 -6.50 -2.47 -1.62
N LEU A 20 -5.95 -2.34 -0.41
CA LEU A 20 -4.51 -2.50 -0.18
C LEU A 20 -4.25 -3.94 0.23
N PHE A 21 -3.52 -4.70 -0.57
CA PHE A 21 -3.39 -6.14 -0.32
C PHE A 21 -2.76 -6.44 1.05
N PRO A 22 -3.44 -7.22 1.92
CA PRO A 22 -2.92 -7.59 3.21
C PRO A 22 -1.90 -8.71 3.05
N PHE A 23 -0.62 -8.35 3.09
CA PHE A 23 0.47 -9.31 3.20
C PHE A 23 1.57 -8.75 4.11
N SER A 24 2.31 -9.63 4.75
CA SER A 24 3.42 -9.27 5.64
C SER A 24 4.72 -9.81 5.08
N LEU A 25 5.81 -9.09 5.30
CA LEU A 25 7.17 -9.54 5.01
C LEU A 25 7.90 -9.74 6.34
N SER A 26 8.88 -10.64 6.38
CA SER A 26 9.79 -10.71 7.52
C SER A 26 10.72 -9.51 7.54
N ASP A 27 11.26 -9.18 8.72
CA ASP A 27 12.22 -8.08 8.89
C ASP A 27 13.42 -8.21 7.93
N ASP A 28 13.93 -9.43 7.71
CA ASP A 28 15.04 -9.68 6.78
C ASP A 28 14.67 -9.36 5.33
N VAL A 29 13.44 -9.68 4.92
CA VAL A 29 12.95 -9.38 3.57
C VAL A 29 12.69 -7.87 3.40
N ILE A 30 12.13 -7.21 4.42
CA ILE A 30 11.93 -5.75 4.42
C ILE A 30 13.29 -5.04 4.34
N SER A 31 14.26 -5.48 5.14
CA SER A 31 15.63 -4.98 5.12
C SER A 31 16.27 -5.16 3.74
N TYR A 32 16.14 -6.35 3.15
CA TYR A 32 16.66 -6.62 1.80
C TYR A 32 16.02 -5.74 0.73
N GLN A 33 14.69 -5.58 0.76
CA GLN A 33 13.99 -4.65 -0.11
C GLN A 33 14.53 -3.22 0.06
N ALA A 34 14.67 -2.75 1.30
CA ALA A 34 15.21 -1.43 1.60
C ALA A 34 16.64 -1.22 1.08
N LEU A 35 17.47 -2.27 1.07
CA LEU A 35 18.81 -2.24 0.46
C LEU A 35 18.74 -2.09 -1.07
N LEU A 36 17.83 -2.79 -1.73
CA LEU A 36 17.63 -2.68 -3.19
C LEU A 36 17.07 -1.31 -3.60
N GLU A 37 16.34 -0.64 -2.70
CA GLU A 37 15.77 0.70 -2.92
C GLU A 37 16.73 1.85 -2.62
N ALA A 38 17.95 1.55 -2.15
CA ALA A 38 18.94 2.56 -1.82
C ALA A 38 19.19 3.49 -3.04
N PRO A 39 19.18 4.81 -2.85
CA PRO A 39 19.32 5.75 -3.95
C PRO A 39 20.71 5.64 -4.60
N SER A 40 20.77 5.71 -5.92
CA SER A 40 22.04 5.70 -6.67
C SER A 40 22.83 7.01 -6.54
N SER A 41 22.24 8.07 -5.97
CA SER A 41 22.89 9.35 -5.71
C SER A 41 22.30 10.04 -4.46
N ASN A 42 23.13 10.78 -3.74
CA ASN A 42 22.77 11.41 -2.45
C ASN A 42 21.96 12.73 -2.57
N ASN A 43 21.45 13.07 -3.75
CA ASN A 43 20.98 14.44 -4.03
C ASN A 43 19.53 14.74 -3.63
N SER A 44 18.80 13.81 -3.01
CA SER A 44 17.50 14.09 -2.41
C SER A 44 17.43 13.54 -0.99
N PHE A 45 17.14 14.41 -0.02
CA PHE A 45 16.86 14.04 1.37
C PHE A 45 15.39 14.33 1.70
N CYS A 46 14.77 13.48 2.52
CA CYS A 46 13.39 13.71 2.97
C CYS A 46 13.35 14.86 3.98
N GLN A 47 12.49 15.86 3.76
CA GLN A 47 12.28 16.92 4.74
C GLN A 47 11.35 16.43 5.86
N ASP A 48 11.90 15.81 6.92
CA ASP A 48 11.09 15.13 7.94
C ASP A 48 10.11 16.05 8.69
N ILE A 49 10.44 17.35 8.87
CA ILE A 49 9.51 18.33 9.44
C ILE A 49 8.29 18.51 8.51
N GLN A 50 8.53 18.64 7.21
CA GLN A 50 7.48 18.74 6.20
C GLN A 50 6.68 17.44 6.12
N LEU A 51 7.35 16.28 6.20
CA LEU A 51 6.68 14.98 6.23
C LEU A 51 5.71 14.85 7.40
N ASN A 52 6.14 15.21 8.62
CA ASN A 52 5.27 15.19 9.79
C ASN A 52 4.06 16.11 9.61
N TYR A 53 4.28 17.32 9.11
CA TYR A 53 3.19 18.25 8.82
C TYR A 53 2.21 17.71 7.76
N CYS A 54 2.71 17.19 6.65
CA CYS A 54 1.88 16.65 5.58
C CYS A 54 1.12 15.39 6.05
N GLN A 55 1.78 14.52 6.83
CA GLN A 55 1.17 13.32 7.41
C GLN A 55 0.06 13.69 8.38
N TYR A 56 0.28 14.70 9.22
CA TYR A 56 -0.75 15.24 10.09
C TYR A 56 -1.98 15.71 9.29
N GLN A 57 -1.78 16.54 8.26
CA GLN A 57 -2.88 17.02 7.40
C GLN A 57 -3.63 15.86 6.70
N PHE A 58 -2.90 14.83 6.27
CA PHE A 58 -3.50 13.62 5.70
C PHE A 58 -4.36 12.89 6.75
N GLY A 59 -3.83 12.66 7.95
CA GLY A 59 -4.55 12.01 9.05
C GLY A 59 -5.80 12.75 9.52
N GLN A 60 -5.77 14.09 9.53
CA GLN A 60 -6.92 14.92 9.88
C GLN A 60 -8.10 14.77 8.92
N THR A 61 -7.85 14.35 7.68
CA THR A 61 -8.95 14.10 6.73
C THR A 61 -9.86 12.94 7.20
N PHE A 62 -9.35 12.10 8.09
CA PHE A 62 -9.95 10.82 8.47
C PHE A 62 -10.06 10.62 9.99
N GLY A 63 -9.74 11.65 10.78
CA GLY A 63 -9.87 11.64 12.23
C GLY A 63 -8.81 10.81 12.95
N LEU A 64 -7.58 10.72 12.40
CA LEU A 64 -6.45 10.21 13.17
C LEU A 64 -6.08 11.18 14.30
N ASP A 65 -5.60 10.65 15.41
CA ASP A 65 -5.14 11.46 16.54
C ASP A 65 -3.91 12.29 16.16
N ASP A 66 -3.81 13.50 16.72
CA ASP A 66 -2.72 14.45 16.46
C ASP A 66 -1.32 13.90 16.83
N SER A 67 -1.24 12.87 17.68
CA SER A 67 0.02 12.19 18.04
C SER A 67 0.49 11.17 16.99
N VAL A 68 -0.34 10.81 16.01
CA VAL A 68 0.00 9.84 14.97
C VAL A 68 0.96 10.48 13.96
N SER A 69 2.15 9.90 13.86
CA SER A 69 3.20 10.33 12.91
C SER A 69 3.45 9.26 11.85
N TYR A 70 4.33 9.55 10.89
CA TYR A 70 4.76 8.57 9.87
C TYR A 70 5.42 7.32 10.48
N LYS A 71 5.86 7.38 11.73
CA LYS A 71 6.44 6.25 12.46
C LYS A 71 5.40 5.22 12.90
N ASN A 72 4.12 5.59 12.91
CA ASN A 72 2.99 4.74 13.27
C ASN A 72 2.34 4.12 12.01
N GLY A 73 3.18 3.59 11.12
CA GLY A 73 2.76 3.13 9.80
C GLY A 73 1.66 2.08 9.81
N THR A 74 1.68 1.12 10.73
CA THR A 74 0.62 0.09 10.84
C THR A 74 -0.73 0.70 11.24
N MET A 75 -0.72 1.71 12.13
CA MET A 75 -1.95 2.42 12.49
C MET A 75 -2.52 3.19 11.31
N ILE A 76 -1.64 3.86 10.54
CA ILE A 76 -2.03 4.60 9.33
C ILE A 76 -2.58 3.63 8.28
N TYR A 77 -1.88 2.52 8.01
CA TYR A 77 -2.31 1.47 7.08
C TYR A 77 -3.70 0.97 7.43
N ASN A 78 -3.95 0.60 8.69
CA ASN A 78 -5.24 0.09 9.15
C ASN A 78 -6.36 1.12 8.99
N ALA A 79 -6.10 2.40 9.33
CA ALA A 79 -7.08 3.46 9.18
C ALA A 79 -7.42 3.76 7.70
N VAL A 80 -6.40 3.79 6.85
CA VAL A 80 -6.56 3.95 5.39
C VAL A 80 -7.36 2.79 4.81
N ASN A 81 -7.01 1.55 5.16
CA ASN A 81 -7.67 0.37 4.64
C ASN A 81 -9.14 0.31 5.06
N ALA A 82 -9.47 0.67 6.31
CA ALA A 82 -10.86 0.76 6.78
C ALA A 82 -11.72 1.71 5.91
N LEU A 83 -11.16 2.83 5.46
CA LEU A 83 -11.86 3.78 4.59
C LEU A 83 -11.96 3.29 3.16
N LEU A 84 -10.87 2.77 2.60
CA LEU A 84 -10.85 2.18 1.26
C LEU A 84 -11.92 1.10 1.11
N ASN A 85 -12.13 0.32 2.16
CA ASN A 85 -13.10 -0.77 2.16
C ASN A 85 -14.53 -0.32 2.46
N SER A 86 -14.77 0.96 2.72
CA SER A 86 -16.11 1.45 3.06
C SER A 86 -17.01 1.55 1.82
N ASN A 87 -16.69 2.45 0.89
CA ASN A 87 -17.43 2.66 -0.35
C ASN A 87 -16.65 3.58 -1.30
N VAL A 88 -17.14 3.70 -2.54
CA VAL A 88 -16.52 4.56 -3.56
C VAL A 88 -16.41 6.04 -3.14
N THR A 89 -17.30 6.55 -2.28
CA THR A 89 -17.21 7.93 -1.78
C THR A 89 -16.00 8.12 -0.88
N GLU A 90 -15.77 7.20 0.06
CA GLU A 90 -14.57 7.22 0.92
C GLU A 90 -13.30 6.98 0.11
N PHE A 91 -13.35 6.09 -0.89
CA PHE A 91 -12.26 5.92 -1.86
C PHE A 91 -11.88 7.24 -2.57
N ARG A 92 -12.86 8.01 -3.05
CA ARG A 92 -12.58 9.33 -3.67
C ARG A 92 -11.99 10.33 -2.69
N LYS A 93 -12.43 10.32 -1.43
CA LYS A 93 -11.90 11.20 -0.39
C LYS A 93 -10.42 10.88 -0.10
N ILE A 94 -10.06 9.60 0.00
CA ILE A 94 -8.66 9.22 0.24
C ILE A 94 -7.76 9.51 -0.94
N CYS A 95 -8.26 9.38 -2.18
CA CYS A 95 -7.50 9.81 -3.34
C CYS A 95 -7.25 11.32 -3.36
N LYS A 96 -8.25 12.13 -2.99
CA LYS A 96 -8.05 13.57 -2.82
C LYS A 96 -7.03 13.88 -1.71
N ALA A 97 -7.11 13.19 -0.58
CA ALA A 97 -6.15 13.37 0.52
C ALA A 97 -4.72 12.98 0.10
N ARG A 98 -4.54 11.88 -0.64
CA ARG A 98 -3.24 11.48 -1.19
C ARG A 98 -2.70 12.52 -2.17
N SER A 99 -3.54 13.08 -3.05
CA SER A 99 -3.12 14.17 -3.95
C SER A 99 -2.66 15.40 -3.17
N ASN A 100 -3.36 15.79 -2.11
CA ASN A 100 -2.95 16.88 -1.23
C ASN A 100 -1.63 16.58 -0.49
N PHE A 101 -1.47 15.34 0.00
CA PHE A 101 -0.24 14.88 0.66
C PHE A 101 0.95 14.92 -0.31
N HIS A 102 0.77 14.44 -1.54
CA HIS A 102 1.77 14.53 -2.60
C HIS A 102 2.14 15.99 -2.91
N ALA A 103 1.15 16.87 -3.08
CA ALA A 103 1.39 18.29 -3.31
C ALA A 103 2.08 18.97 -2.13
N CYS A 104 1.74 18.58 -0.90
CA CYS A 104 2.34 19.11 0.33
C CYS A 104 3.82 18.78 0.43
N LEU A 105 4.24 17.56 0.07
CA LEU A 105 5.65 17.15 0.04
C LEU A 105 6.40 17.67 -1.19
N GLY A 106 5.72 17.87 -2.30
CA GLY A 106 6.32 18.37 -3.53
C GLY A 106 7.46 17.48 -4.02
N SER A 107 8.63 18.06 -4.24
CA SER A 107 9.80 17.35 -4.80
C SER A 107 10.38 16.28 -3.88
N THR A 108 10.07 16.28 -2.58
CA THR A 108 10.61 15.30 -1.63
C THR A 108 9.69 14.09 -1.43
N TYR A 109 8.53 14.04 -2.11
CA TYR A 109 7.53 12.97 -1.94
C TYR A 109 8.14 11.57 -2.08
N TYR A 110 8.79 11.29 -3.22
CA TYR A 110 9.35 9.96 -3.48
C TYR A 110 10.52 9.61 -2.56
N THR A 111 11.31 10.60 -2.14
CA THR A 111 12.38 10.40 -1.16
C THR A 111 11.82 10.07 0.21
N CYS A 112 10.73 10.74 0.63
CA CYS A 112 10.10 10.51 1.93
C CYS A 112 9.33 9.18 2.01
N LEU A 113 8.91 8.63 0.87
CA LEU A 113 8.22 7.34 0.73
C LEU A 113 9.12 6.22 0.17
N ASN A 114 10.43 6.38 0.30
CA ASN A 114 11.39 5.34 0.00
C ASN A 114 11.61 4.47 1.25
N LEU A 115 11.53 3.14 1.11
CA LEU A 115 11.64 2.23 2.25
C LEU A 115 13.02 2.30 2.91
N HIS A 116 14.09 2.47 2.12
CA HIS A 116 15.45 2.68 2.59
C HIS A 116 15.54 3.79 3.65
N ASN A 117 14.84 4.90 3.42
CA ASN A 117 14.88 6.06 4.32
C ASN A 117 14.00 5.90 5.56
N ARG A 118 13.12 4.88 5.60
CA ARG A 118 12.11 4.72 6.67
C ARG A 118 12.45 3.61 7.64
N VAL A 119 13.16 2.57 7.20
CA VAL A 119 13.56 1.45 8.06
C VAL A 119 14.49 1.85 9.21
N SER A 120 15.16 3.01 9.13
CA SER A 120 15.99 3.55 10.22
C SER A 120 15.19 4.32 11.28
N ASP A 121 13.96 4.73 10.99
CA ASP A 121 13.23 5.73 11.79
C ASP A 121 12.21 5.12 12.76
N THR A 122 11.81 3.87 12.50
CA THR A 122 10.79 3.09 13.20
C THR A 122 11.03 1.58 12.99
N THR A 123 10.20 0.71 13.54
CA THR A 123 10.26 -0.75 13.31
C THR A 123 10.07 -1.09 11.83
N PHE A 124 10.67 -2.19 11.34
CA PHE A 124 10.50 -2.65 9.96
C PHE A 124 9.03 -2.74 9.52
N GLU A 125 8.17 -3.32 10.35
CA GLU A 125 6.73 -3.42 10.10
C GLU A 125 6.10 -2.03 9.87
N ASN A 126 6.23 -1.09 10.83
CA ASN A 126 5.73 0.27 10.64
C ASN A 126 6.33 0.98 9.42
N ALA A 127 7.62 0.81 9.14
CA ALA A 127 8.25 1.45 7.98
C ALA A 127 7.64 0.90 6.67
N PHE A 128 7.50 -0.42 6.59
CA PHE A 128 6.90 -1.11 5.45
C PHE A 128 5.43 -0.73 5.27
N ASP A 129 4.63 -0.77 6.35
CA ASP A 129 3.21 -0.44 6.33
C ASP A 129 2.96 1.02 5.93
N TYR A 130 3.80 1.94 6.39
CA TYR A 130 3.72 3.34 5.98
C TYR A 130 3.98 3.49 4.48
N VAL A 131 5.10 2.94 3.99
CA VAL A 131 5.50 3.07 2.59
C VAL A 131 4.53 2.37 1.64
N ARG A 132 4.11 1.14 1.96
CA ARG A 132 3.15 0.37 1.15
C ARG A 132 1.79 1.08 1.06
N THR A 133 1.37 1.77 2.12
CA THR A 133 0.11 2.54 2.12
C THR A 133 0.11 3.56 0.98
N PHE A 134 1.16 4.39 0.91
CA PHE A 134 1.20 5.45 -0.10
C PHE A 134 1.53 4.94 -1.50
N ARG A 135 2.27 3.84 -1.65
CA ARG A 135 2.49 3.17 -2.94
C ARG A 135 1.22 2.55 -3.48
N GLY A 136 0.49 1.82 -2.65
CA GLY A 136 -0.82 1.29 -3.02
C GLY A 136 -1.80 2.41 -3.37
N LEU A 137 -1.85 3.49 -2.59
CA LEU A 137 -2.67 4.67 -2.93
C LEU A 137 -2.22 5.35 -4.24
N GLU A 138 -0.94 5.30 -4.62
CA GLU A 138 -0.47 5.82 -5.90
C GLU A 138 -1.03 5.03 -7.08
N TRP A 139 -1.05 3.70 -6.97
CA TRP A 139 -1.72 2.85 -7.96
C TRP A 139 -3.23 3.09 -7.95
N LEU A 140 -3.88 2.90 -6.80
CA LEU A 140 -5.33 2.94 -6.63
C LEU A 140 -5.91 4.29 -7.09
N CYS A 141 -5.26 5.41 -6.75
CA CYS A 141 -5.73 6.75 -7.10
C CYS A 141 -5.20 7.27 -8.44
N GLY A 142 -4.30 6.52 -9.08
CA GLY A 142 -3.73 6.80 -10.38
C GLY A 142 -4.24 5.81 -11.41
N GLY A 143 -3.39 4.86 -11.81
CA GLY A 143 -3.66 3.91 -12.88
C GLY A 143 -4.89 3.03 -12.62
N GLY A 144 -5.10 2.58 -11.38
CA GLY A 144 -6.22 1.71 -10.99
C GLY A 144 -7.53 2.46 -10.66
N TYR A 145 -7.56 3.78 -10.74
CA TYR A 145 -8.70 4.58 -10.25
C TYR A 145 -10.02 4.25 -10.99
N LYS A 146 -9.94 4.06 -12.30
CA LYS A 146 -11.12 3.71 -13.11
C LYS A 146 -11.62 2.31 -12.79
N ASP A 147 -10.71 1.35 -12.62
CA ASP A 147 -11.04 -0.03 -12.30
C ASP A 147 -11.73 -0.11 -10.94
N VAL A 148 -11.19 0.56 -9.92
CA VAL A 148 -11.80 0.60 -8.58
C VAL A 148 -13.18 1.25 -8.59
N ILE A 149 -13.42 2.28 -9.40
CA ILE A 149 -14.75 2.93 -9.44
C ILE A 149 -15.79 2.09 -10.15
N HIS A 150 -15.41 1.40 -11.23
CA HIS A 150 -16.35 0.60 -12.02
C HIS A 150 -16.60 -0.77 -11.41
N GLU A 151 -15.56 -1.40 -10.86
CA GLU A 151 -15.58 -2.77 -10.38
C GLU A 151 -15.39 -2.86 -8.86
N PHE A 152 -15.76 -1.80 -8.11
CA PHE A 152 -15.49 -1.66 -6.68
C PHE A 152 -15.81 -2.91 -5.88
N ASP A 153 -17.04 -3.43 -6.02
CA ASP A 153 -17.50 -4.59 -5.26
C ASP A 153 -16.72 -5.85 -5.62
N CYS A 154 -16.42 -6.03 -6.91
CA CYS A 154 -15.68 -7.19 -7.38
C CYS A 154 -14.24 -7.17 -6.87
N ILE A 155 -13.50 -6.08 -7.15
CA ILE A 155 -12.10 -5.90 -6.78
C ILE A 155 -11.93 -6.04 -5.28
N LYS A 156 -12.82 -5.40 -4.50
CA LYS A 156 -12.82 -5.52 -3.05
C LYS A 156 -12.84 -6.99 -2.65
N THR A 157 -13.80 -7.78 -3.14
CA THR A 157 -13.94 -9.20 -2.79
C THR A 157 -12.85 -10.14 -3.34
N GLY A 158 -11.99 -9.69 -4.25
CA GLY A 158 -10.95 -10.55 -4.84
C GLY A 158 -9.99 -11.15 -3.81
N THR A 159 -9.74 -10.44 -2.71
CA THR A 159 -8.95 -10.93 -1.55
C THR A 159 -9.58 -12.11 -0.81
N PHE A 160 -10.87 -12.40 -1.01
CA PHE A 160 -11.54 -13.56 -0.42
C PHE A 160 -11.42 -14.84 -1.25
N SER A 161 -10.94 -14.74 -2.50
CA SER A 161 -10.78 -15.93 -3.33
C SER A 161 -9.73 -16.89 -2.73
N GLY A 162 -9.99 -18.19 -2.80
CA GLY A 162 -9.02 -19.20 -2.40
C GLY A 162 -7.72 -19.10 -3.20
N VAL A 163 -7.80 -18.66 -4.46
CA VAL A 163 -6.65 -18.42 -5.33
C VAL A 163 -5.80 -17.27 -4.80
N TYR A 164 -6.38 -16.11 -4.46
CA TYR A 164 -5.65 -15.01 -3.82
C TYR A 164 -4.91 -15.47 -2.57
N GLN A 165 -5.61 -16.16 -1.66
CA GLN A 165 -5.02 -16.64 -0.42
C GLN A 165 -3.85 -17.61 -0.69
N SER A 166 -4.00 -18.49 -1.69
CA SER A 166 -2.93 -19.38 -2.13
C SER A 166 -1.72 -18.61 -2.70
N CYS A 167 -1.94 -17.55 -3.49
CA CYS A 167 -0.89 -16.71 -4.03
C CYS A 167 -0.07 -16.05 -2.91
N ILE A 168 -0.74 -15.41 -1.96
CA ILE A 168 -0.07 -14.73 -0.84
C ILE A 168 0.63 -15.72 0.09
N ASN A 169 0.01 -16.87 0.38
CA ASN A 169 0.65 -17.91 1.19
C ASN A 169 1.91 -18.47 0.52
N THR A 170 1.86 -18.71 -0.79
CA THR A 170 3.02 -19.16 -1.57
C THR A 170 4.11 -18.11 -1.57
N PHE A 171 3.75 -16.84 -1.80
CA PHE A 171 4.68 -15.72 -1.75
C PHE A 171 5.40 -15.65 -0.39
N ASN A 172 4.65 -15.70 0.71
CA ASN A 172 5.21 -15.66 2.07
C ASN A 172 6.17 -16.83 2.36
N GLN A 173 5.99 -18.00 1.72
CA GLN A 173 6.87 -19.16 1.86
C GLN A 173 8.10 -19.13 0.95
N THR A 174 8.07 -18.32 -0.11
CA THR A 174 9.08 -18.34 -1.19
C THR A 174 9.85 -17.03 -1.34
N VAL A 175 9.43 -15.97 -0.67
CA VAL A 175 10.14 -14.70 -0.66
C VAL A 175 11.32 -14.79 0.32
N PHE A 176 12.53 -14.70 -0.22
CA PHE A 176 13.78 -14.73 0.53
C PHE A 176 14.64 -13.50 0.22
N PRO A 177 15.48 -13.05 1.17
CA PRO A 177 16.36 -11.88 1.01
C PRO A 177 17.61 -12.23 0.17
N ASP A 178 17.41 -12.73 -1.05
CA ASP A 178 18.47 -13.13 -1.96
C ASP A 178 18.14 -12.78 -3.43
N SER A 179 18.94 -13.28 -4.37
CA SER A 179 18.76 -13.02 -5.80
C SER A 179 17.43 -13.52 -6.38
N SER A 180 16.71 -14.40 -5.68
CA SER A 180 15.39 -14.88 -6.09
C SER A 180 14.26 -13.91 -5.74
N PHE A 181 14.50 -12.91 -4.87
CA PHE A 181 13.49 -11.98 -4.35
C PHE A 181 12.54 -11.43 -5.43
N CYS A 182 13.09 -10.77 -6.45
CA CYS A 182 12.26 -10.18 -7.52
C CYS A 182 11.59 -11.24 -8.41
N GLY A 183 12.15 -12.45 -8.50
CA GLY A 183 11.50 -13.59 -9.13
C GLY A 183 10.24 -14.01 -8.36
N SER A 184 10.33 -14.16 -7.04
CA SER A 184 9.18 -14.48 -6.18
C SER A 184 8.11 -13.38 -6.24
N VAL A 185 8.50 -12.11 -6.30
CA VAL A 185 7.57 -11.00 -6.49
C VAL A 185 6.85 -11.08 -7.85
N GLN A 186 7.57 -11.35 -8.95
CA GLN A 186 6.95 -11.51 -10.28
C GLN A 186 5.98 -12.71 -10.31
N THR A 187 6.37 -13.85 -9.72
CA THR A 187 5.53 -15.05 -9.63
C THR A 187 4.25 -14.77 -8.83
N ALA A 188 4.35 -14.06 -7.71
CA ALA A 188 3.19 -13.66 -6.92
C ALA A 188 2.27 -12.70 -7.70
N GLY A 189 2.83 -11.70 -8.39
CA GLY A 189 2.06 -10.79 -9.25
C GLY A 189 1.29 -11.51 -10.36
N ASN A 190 1.91 -12.48 -11.03
CA ASN A 190 1.24 -13.31 -12.04
C ASN A 190 0.12 -14.17 -11.43
N CYS A 191 0.35 -14.76 -10.26
CA CYS A 191 -0.68 -15.52 -9.57
C CYS A 191 -1.88 -14.63 -9.18
N LEU A 192 -1.61 -13.42 -8.70
CA LEU A 192 -2.65 -12.43 -8.34
C LEU A 192 -3.41 -11.91 -9.57
N HIS A 193 -2.73 -11.78 -10.71
CA HIS A 193 -3.37 -11.52 -11.99
C HIS A 193 -4.43 -12.58 -12.29
N ASP A 194 -4.04 -13.86 -12.26
CA ASP A 194 -4.95 -14.96 -12.59
C ASP A 194 -6.10 -15.06 -11.57
N ALA A 195 -5.81 -14.84 -10.28
CA ALA A 195 -6.81 -14.81 -9.22
C ALA A 195 -7.91 -13.76 -9.46
N TYR A 196 -7.53 -12.54 -9.82
CA TYR A 196 -8.50 -11.47 -10.07
C TYR A 196 -9.12 -11.51 -11.45
N ALA A 197 -8.45 -12.12 -12.42
CA ALA A 197 -9.03 -12.43 -13.72
C ALA A 197 -10.22 -13.39 -13.59
N GLU A 198 -10.15 -14.37 -12.68
CA GLU A 198 -11.24 -15.28 -12.38
C GLU A 198 -12.43 -14.58 -11.69
N VAL A 199 -12.14 -13.66 -10.76
CA VAL A 199 -13.18 -12.99 -9.95
C VAL A 199 -13.86 -11.85 -10.72
N CYS A 200 -13.09 -11.04 -11.46
CA CYS A 200 -13.54 -9.78 -12.07
C CYS A 200 -13.43 -9.72 -13.60
N GLY A 201 -13.07 -10.82 -14.25
CA GLY A 201 -12.87 -10.88 -15.70
C GLY A 201 -11.41 -10.63 -16.12
N LEU A 202 -11.04 -11.24 -17.25
CA LEU A 202 -9.65 -11.51 -17.65
C LEU A 202 -8.74 -10.29 -17.81
N ASP A 203 -9.26 -9.11 -18.16
CA ASP A 203 -8.40 -8.00 -18.59
C ASP A 203 -8.24 -6.90 -17.54
N ASN A 204 -9.34 -6.45 -16.90
CA ASN A 204 -9.27 -5.32 -15.96
C ASN A 204 -8.90 -5.78 -14.54
N GLY A 205 -9.48 -6.88 -14.07
CA GLY A 205 -9.24 -7.39 -12.71
C GLY A 205 -7.82 -7.90 -12.53
N GLY A 206 -7.35 -8.73 -13.46
CA GLY A 206 -6.02 -9.33 -13.38
C GLY A 206 -4.90 -8.30 -13.45
N HIS A 207 -4.95 -7.40 -14.43
CA HIS A 207 -3.97 -6.31 -14.54
C HIS A 207 -4.00 -5.43 -13.29
N PHE A 208 -5.20 -5.08 -12.79
CA PHE A 208 -5.35 -4.31 -11.57
C PHE A 208 -4.63 -4.94 -10.38
N ALA A 209 -4.85 -6.23 -10.13
CA ALA A 209 -4.27 -6.92 -8.98
C ALA A 209 -2.75 -7.06 -9.08
N CYS A 210 -2.24 -7.41 -10.26
CA CYS A 210 -0.81 -7.50 -10.46
C CYS A 210 -0.15 -6.14 -10.23
N GLU A 211 -0.69 -5.06 -10.80
CA GLU A 211 -0.13 -3.71 -10.61
C GLU A 211 -0.22 -3.28 -9.14
N ASN A 212 -1.35 -3.50 -8.48
CA ASN A 212 -1.53 -3.18 -7.07
C ASN A 212 -0.47 -3.87 -6.19
N PHE A 213 -0.14 -5.13 -6.49
CA PHE A 213 0.95 -5.83 -5.83
C PHE A 213 2.32 -5.28 -6.22
N ARG A 214 2.60 -5.13 -7.53
CA ARG A 214 3.87 -4.65 -8.10
C ARG A 214 4.29 -3.30 -7.52
N PHE A 215 3.37 -2.37 -7.33
CA PHE A 215 3.65 -1.03 -6.82
C PHE A 215 4.31 -1.06 -5.43
N ASN A 216 4.15 -2.11 -4.64
CA ASN A 216 4.85 -2.24 -3.35
C ASN A 216 6.35 -2.49 -3.50
N PHE A 217 6.78 -3.00 -4.66
CA PHE A 217 8.13 -3.48 -4.93
C PHE A 217 8.82 -2.79 -6.11
N ASP A 218 8.16 -1.86 -6.79
CA ASP A 218 8.63 -1.29 -8.05
C ASP A 218 10.01 -0.62 -7.97
N ASN A 219 10.33 0.00 -6.84
CA ASN A 219 11.64 0.59 -6.57
C ASN A 219 12.75 -0.45 -6.43
N ALA A 220 12.45 -1.62 -5.85
CA ALA A 220 13.41 -2.72 -5.70
C ALA A 220 13.48 -3.61 -6.95
N CYS A 221 12.34 -3.89 -7.57
CA CYS A 221 12.14 -4.85 -8.65
C CYS A 221 11.66 -4.17 -9.95
N LYS A 222 12.47 -3.25 -10.47
CA LYS A 222 12.15 -2.39 -11.63
C LYS A 222 11.82 -3.13 -12.94
N GLN A 223 12.20 -4.40 -13.05
CA GLN A 223 11.95 -5.24 -14.23
C GLN A 223 10.63 -5.99 -14.17
N MET A 224 9.91 -5.96 -13.03
CA MET A 224 8.62 -6.61 -12.93
C MET A 224 7.62 -5.99 -13.91
N ARG A 225 6.80 -6.82 -14.56
CA ARG A 225 5.76 -6.40 -15.50
C ARG A 225 4.45 -7.11 -15.20
N CYS A 226 3.36 -6.39 -15.32
CA CYS A 226 2.02 -6.94 -15.36
C CYS A 226 1.55 -6.91 -16.81
N GLN A 227 1.10 -8.06 -17.32
CA GLN A 227 0.65 -8.15 -18.70
C GLN A 227 -0.76 -7.58 -18.82
N LEU A 228 -1.00 -6.86 -19.90
CA LEU A 228 -2.34 -6.63 -20.43
C LEU A 228 -2.55 -7.75 -21.45
N ASN A 229 -3.63 -8.52 -21.32
CA ASN A 229 -4.01 -9.50 -22.33
C ASN A 229 -4.48 -8.80 -23.61
#